data_AF-A0A2S5CVY6-F1
#
_entry.id   AF-A0A2S5CVY6-F1
#
_cell.length_a   1.000
_cell.length_b   1.000
_cell.length_c   1.000
_cell.angle_alpha   90.00
_cell.angle_beta   90.00
_cell.angle_gamma   90.00
#
_symmetry.space_group_name_H-M   'P 1'
#
loop_
_entity.id
_entity.type
_entity.pdbx_description
1 polymer ?
#
loop_
_entity_poly.entity_id
_entity_poly.type
_entity_poly.pdbx_seq_one_letter_code
_entity_poly.pdbx_strand_id
1 'polypeptide(L)'
;MVLVKDKYSPVSSFIEQLEVAFHHFDLQRCDEKTLYVTILLKYRGQKVLCDLIYLINQQEMYGAISINEHYKHARNFIQQHFRHILLYSDELRLAKNFMHTFHFKQALQQFAKKYPKYITKKQLI
;
A
#
# COMPACT_ATOMS: atom_id res chain seq x y z
N MET A 1 -28.27 -5.60 33.25
CA MET A 1 -27.53 -4.99 32.11
C MET A 1 -26.54 -6.03 31.64
N VAL A 2 -26.79 -6.66 30.49
CA VAL A 2 -26.01 -7.82 30.02
C VAL A 2 -24.78 -7.29 29.29
N LEU A 3 -23.59 -7.52 29.86
CA LEU A 3 -22.32 -7.34 29.20
C LEU A 3 -22.14 -8.46 28.18
N VAL A 4 -22.55 -8.22 26.94
CA VAL A 4 -22.23 -9.10 25.81
C VAL A 4 -20.73 -8.93 25.55
N LYS A 5 -19.94 -9.89 26.03
CA LYS A 5 -18.56 -10.07 25.56
C LYS A 5 -18.66 -10.53 24.11
N ASP A 6 -18.53 -9.57 23.18
CA ASP A 6 -18.29 -9.88 21.78
C ASP A 6 -17.02 -10.72 21.69
N LYS A 7 -17.22 -12.02 21.47
CA LYS A 7 -16.19 -12.93 20.99
C LYS A 7 -15.90 -12.55 19.54
N TYR A 8 -15.09 -11.52 19.34
CA TYR A 8 -14.40 -11.30 18.07
C TYR A 8 -13.43 -12.48 17.89
N SER A 9 -13.91 -13.55 17.24
CA SER A 9 -13.02 -14.44 16.53
C SER A 9 -12.20 -13.57 15.57
N PRO A 10 -10.86 -13.59 15.58
CA PRO A 10 -10.09 -12.84 14.61
C PRO A 10 -10.33 -13.53 13.28
N VAL A 11 -11.28 -13.02 12.49
CA VAL A 11 -11.29 -13.27 11.06
C VAL A 11 -9.94 -12.75 10.60
N SER A 12 -9.00 -13.66 10.31
CA SER A 12 -7.68 -13.29 9.79
C SER A 12 -7.92 -12.32 8.65
N SER A 13 -7.42 -11.09 8.82
CA SER A 13 -7.58 -10.05 7.81
C SER A 13 -6.94 -10.59 6.53
N PHE A 14 -7.62 -10.48 5.39
CA PHE A 14 -7.10 -11.01 4.12
C PHE A 14 -5.66 -10.52 3.83
N ILE A 15 -5.30 -9.34 4.35
CA ILE A 15 -3.97 -8.73 4.28
C ILE A 15 -2.88 -9.65 4.84
N GLU A 16 -3.18 -10.46 5.87
CA GLU A 16 -2.22 -11.41 6.46
C GLU A 16 -1.97 -12.62 5.57
N GLN A 17 -2.93 -12.96 4.72
CA GLN A 17 -2.84 -14.07 3.77
C GLN A 17 -2.34 -13.62 2.40
N LEU A 18 -2.31 -12.30 2.15
CA LEU A 18 -1.91 -11.69 0.90
C LEU A 18 -0.40 -11.46 0.89
N GLU A 19 0.29 -12.07 -0.06
CA GLU A 19 1.70 -11.74 -0.28
C GLU A 19 1.78 -10.45 -1.09
N VAL A 20 2.49 -9.45 -0.55
CA VAL A 20 2.74 -8.17 -1.22
C VAL A 20 4.21 -8.14 -1.64
N ALA A 21 4.44 -8.14 -2.95
CA ALA A 21 5.79 -8.10 -3.53
C ALA A 21 6.03 -6.78 -4.28
N PHE A 22 7.25 -6.28 -4.24
CA PHE A 22 7.67 -5.18 -5.11
C PHE A 22 7.65 -5.64 -6.57
N HIS A 23 7.13 -4.80 -7.47
CA HIS A 23 7.20 -5.05 -8.91
C HIS A 23 8.12 -4.05 -9.61
N HIS A 24 7.82 -2.76 -9.52
CA HIS A 24 8.59 -1.73 -10.19
C HIS A 24 8.41 -0.36 -9.52
N PHE A 25 9.40 0.50 -9.70
CA PHE A 25 9.37 1.90 -9.29
C PHE A 25 9.80 2.77 -10.48
N ASP A 26 8.90 3.66 -10.91
CA ASP A 26 9.16 4.63 -11.96
C ASP A 26 9.13 6.06 -11.39
N LEU A 27 10.31 6.66 -11.34
CA LEU A 27 10.50 8.03 -10.84
C LEU A 27 9.90 9.09 -11.80
N GLN A 28 9.59 8.76 -13.05
CA GLN A 28 8.95 9.68 -13.99
C GLN A 28 7.45 9.84 -13.70
N ARG A 29 6.81 8.81 -13.13
CA ARG A 29 5.40 8.88 -12.70
C ARG A 29 5.19 9.71 -11.43
N CYS A 30 6.26 9.97 -10.69
CA CYS A 30 6.24 10.72 -9.45
C CYS A 30 6.29 12.23 -9.69
N ASP A 31 5.58 12.99 -8.85
CA ASP A 31 5.67 14.44 -8.79
C ASP A 31 6.39 14.88 -7.49
N GLU A 32 6.50 16.19 -7.25
CA GLU A 32 7.22 16.71 -6.09
C GLU A 32 6.64 16.27 -4.72
N LYS A 33 5.37 15.90 -4.68
CA LYS A 33 4.59 15.62 -3.47
C LYS A 33 4.04 14.20 -3.43
N THR A 34 4.06 13.49 -4.56
CA THR A 34 3.41 12.20 -4.74
C THR A 34 4.41 11.16 -5.23
N LEU A 35 4.56 10.09 -4.47
CA LEU A 35 5.38 8.94 -4.81
C LEU A 35 4.50 7.76 -5.22
N TYR A 36 4.80 7.15 -6.36
CA TYR A 36 4.11 5.96 -6.86
C TYR A 36 5.02 4.74 -6.81
N VAL A 37 4.50 3.61 -6.33
CA VAL A 37 5.20 2.31 -6.39
C VAL A 37 4.26 1.26 -6.93
N THR A 38 4.68 0.55 -7.96
CA THR A 38 3.94 -0.60 -8.47
C THR A 38 4.31 -1.84 -7.66
N ILE A 39 3.31 -2.48 -7.09
CA ILE A 39 3.40 -3.71 -6.33
C ILE A 39 2.61 -4.82 -7.02
N LEU A 40 2.89 -6.04 -6.60
CA LEU A 40 2.21 -7.24 -7.06
C LEU A 40 1.59 -7.93 -5.84
N LEU A 41 0.28 -8.07 -5.86
CA LEU A 41 -0.48 -8.83 -4.87
C LEU A 41 -0.55 -10.28 -5.32
N LYS A 42 -0.17 -11.23 -4.47
CA LYS A 42 -0.22 -12.67 -4.77
C LYS A 42 -1.05 -13.43 -3.74
N TYR A 43 -1.78 -14.42 -4.24
CA TYR A 43 -2.50 -15.38 -3.42
C TYR A 43 -2.67 -16.69 -4.17
N ARG A 44 -2.26 -17.82 -3.58
CA ARG A 44 -2.40 -19.18 -4.14
C ARG A 44 -1.98 -19.29 -5.62
N GLY A 45 -0.85 -18.69 -5.98
CA GLY A 45 -0.30 -18.69 -7.34
C GLY A 45 -0.93 -17.68 -8.31
N GLN A 46 -2.05 -17.04 -7.95
CA GLN A 46 -2.63 -15.94 -8.71
C GLN A 46 -1.95 -14.62 -8.33
N LYS A 47 -1.89 -13.68 -9.29
CA LYS A 47 -1.25 -12.38 -9.10
C LYS A 47 -2.00 -11.25 -9.79
N VAL A 48 -1.97 -10.06 -9.19
CA VAL A 48 -2.49 -8.84 -9.80
C VAL A 48 -1.56 -7.66 -9.51
N LEU A 49 -1.40 -6.77 -10.49
CA LEU A 49 -0.68 -5.52 -10.31
C LEU A 49 -1.56 -4.49 -9.62
N CYS A 50 -0.91 -3.64 -8.85
CA CYS A 50 -1.55 -2.58 -8.08
C CYS A 50 -0.52 -1.47 -7.86
N ASP A 51 -0.93 -0.22 -8.00
CA ASP A 51 -0.07 0.91 -7.68
C ASP A 51 -0.40 1.45 -6.30
N LEU A 52 0.62 1.66 -5.47
CA LEU A 52 0.53 2.43 -4.24
C LEU A 52 0.90 3.88 -4.53
N ILE A 53 0.11 4.80 -3.97
CA ILE A 53 0.34 6.24 -4.01
C ILE A 53 0.62 6.72 -2.60
N TYR A 54 1.67 7.54 -2.43
CA TYR A 54 2.08 8.11 -1.15
C TYR A 54 2.18 9.63 -1.24
N LEU A 55 1.57 10.33 -0.28
CA LEU A 55 1.69 11.78 -0.13
C LEU A 55 2.88 12.08 0.80
N ILE A 56 3.91 12.71 0.24
CA ILE A 56 5.20 12.97 0.90
C ILE A 56 5.23 14.37 1.55
N ASN A 57 4.36 15.28 1.09
CA ASN A 57 4.32 16.67 1.55
C ASN A 57 3.64 16.90 2.91
N GLN A 58 3.31 15.83 3.65
CA GLN A 58 2.65 15.90 4.95
C GLN A 58 3.63 15.53 6.08
N GLN A 59 3.32 15.95 7.32
CA GLN A 59 4.14 15.61 8.50
C GLN A 59 4.25 14.09 8.69
N GLU A 60 3.15 13.37 8.43
CA GLU A 60 3.11 11.92 8.37
C GLU A 60 2.90 11.48 6.93
N MET A 61 3.62 10.46 6.49
CA MET A 61 3.46 9.91 5.15
C MET A 61 2.24 8.98 5.13
N TYR A 62 1.25 9.32 4.31
CA TYR A 62 0.07 8.49 4.09
C TYR A 62 0.15 7.86 2.70
N GLY A 63 -0.19 6.58 2.62
CA GLY A 63 -0.30 5.88 1.35
C GLY A 63 -1.58 5.07 1.27
N ALA A 64 -2.03 4.84 0.04
CA ALA A 64 -3.18 4.02 -0.29
C ALA A 64 -2.97 3.36 -1.66
N ILE A 65 -3.95 2.59 -2.12
CA ILE A 65 -3.95 2.12 -3.50
C ILE A 65 -4.37 3.28 -4.41
N SER A 66 -3.59 3.51 -5.46
CA SER A 66 -3.89 4.52 -6.48
C SER A 66 -5.14 4.14 -7.27
N ILE A 67 -6.05 5.10 -7.44
CA ILE A 67 -7.25 4.94 -8.28
C ILE A 67 -6.84 5.12 -9.75
N ASN A 68 -6.34 4.05 -10.35
CA ASN A 68 -5.96 4.01 -11.76
C ASN A 68 -6.46 2.72 -12.44
N GLU A 69 -5.95 2.42 -13.64
CA GLU A 69 -6.35 1.22 -14.40
C GLU A 69 -6.17 -0.09 -13.60
N HIS A 70 -5.18 -0.17 -12.70
CA HIS A 70 -4.94 -1.34 -11.86
C HIS A 70 -5.91 -1.45 -10.68
N TYR A 71 -6.54 -0.34 -10.25
CA TYR A 71 -7.43 -0.31 -9.08
C TYR A 71 -8.57 -1.31 -9.19
N LYS A 72 -9.27 -1.31 -10.34
CA LYS A 72 -10.41 -2.19 -10.58
C LYS A 72 -9.98 -3.66 -10.55
N HIS A 73 -8.80 -3.98 -11.08
CA HIS A 73 -8.25 -5.33 -11.07
C HIS A 73 -7.89 -5.78 -9.66
N ALA A 74 -7.22 -4.93 -8.88
CA ALA A 74 -6.91 -5.21 -7.48
C ALA A 74 -8.17 -5.43 -6.65
N ARG A 75 -9.18 -4.57 -6.80
CA ARG A 75 -10.48 -4.73 -6.12
C ARG A 75 -11.17 -6.04 -6.47
N ASN A 76 -11.22 -6.39 -7.76
CA ASN A 76 -11.81 -7.65 -8.21
C ASN A 76 -11.06 -8.86 -7.69
N PHE A 77 -9.73 -8.81 -7.68
CA PHE A 77 -8.88 -9.87 -7.14
C PHE A 77 -9.16 -10.13 -5.66
N ILE A 78 -9.24 -9.08 -4.84
CA ILE A 78 -9.55 -9.21 -3.41
C ILE A 78 -10.96 -9.78 -3.20
N GLN A 79 -11.94 -9.27 -3.96
CA GLN A 79 -13.32 -9.76 -3.89
C GLN A 79 -13.42 -11.24 -4.28
N GLN A 80 -12.74 -11.67 -5.34
CA GLN A 80 -12.80 -13.05 -5.84
C GLN A 80 -12.14 -14.05 -4.89
N HIS A 81 -10.99 -13.71 -4.33
CA HIS A 81 -10.20 -14.66 -3.55
C HIS A 81 -10.51 -14.66 -2.05
N PHE A 82 -10.98 -13.54 -1.51
CA PHE A 82 -11.22 -13.40 -0.07
C PHE A 82 -12.68 -13.12 0.27
N ARG A 83 -13.56 -12.98 -0.74
CA ARG A 83 -14.97 -12.56 -0.57
C ARG A 83 -15.09 -11.25 0.24
N HIS A 84 -14.09 -10.39 0.11
CA HIS A 84 -13.94 -9.15 0.87
C HIS A 84 -14.02 -7.95 -0.06
N ILE A 85 -14.78 -6.92 0.36
CA ILE A 85 -14.84 -5.65 -0.36
C ILE A 85 -13.64 -4.82 0.12
N LEU A 86 -12.75 -4.46 -0.80
CA LEU A 86 -11.62 -3.58 -0.49
C LEU A 86 -12.12 -2.24 0.06
N LEU A 87 -11.82 -1.95 1.32
CA LEU A 87 -12.13 -0.69 1.98
C LEU A 87 -10.89 0.22 2.01
N TYR A 88 -11.11 1.53 2.15
CA TYR A 88 -10.01 2.49 2.28
C TYR A 88 -9.08 2.16 3.47
N SER A 89 -9.62 1.65 4.58
CA SER A 89 -8.80 1.19 5.72
C SER A 89 -7.85 0.04 5.36
N ASP A 90 -8.25 -0.83 4.44
CA ASP A 90 -7.41 -1.93 3.98
C ASP A 90 -6.28 -1.41 3.08
N GLU A 91 -6.59 -0.46 2.20
CA GLU A 91 -5.63 0.22 1.33
C GLU A 91 -4.54 0.93 2.16
N LEU A 92 -4.95 1.65 3.20
CA LEU A 92 -4.05 2.30 4.15
C LEU A 92 -3.14 1.30 4.86
N ARG A 93 -3.69 0.15 5.30
CA ARG A 93 -2.92 -0.88 6.00
C ARG A 93 -1.94 -1.57 5.04
N LEU A 94 -2.33 -1.83 3.79
CA LEU A 94 -1.44 -2.38 2.76
C LEU A 94 -0.27 -1.45 2.47
N ALA A 95 -0.54 -0.16 2.25
CA ALA A 95 0.49 0.83 2.01
C ALA A 95 1.43 0.96 3.22
N LYS A 96 0.89 1.07 4.44
CA LYS A 96 1.68 1.14 5.67
C LYS A 96 2.59 -0.08 5.84
N ASN A 97 2.08 -1.29 5.60
CA ASN A 97 2.89 -2.50 5.67
C ASN A 97 4.03 -2.47 4.64
N PHE A 98 3.76 -2.01 3.42
CA PHE A 98 4.76 -1.92 2.37
C PHE A 98 5.85 -0.87 2.67
N MET A 99 5.55 0.21 3.39
CA MET A 99 6.53 1.23 3.79
C MET A 99 7.70 0.68 4.60
N HIS A 100 7.49 -0.42 5.33
CA HIS A 100 8.53 -1.05 6.13
C HIS A 100 9.51 -1.90 5.30
N THR A 101 9.22 -2.12 4.02
CA THR A 101 10.05 -2.96 3.13
C THR A 101 11.32 -2.24 2.67
N PHE A 102 12.36 -3.02 2.39
CA PHE A 102 13.60 -2.51 1.82
C PHE A 102 13.39 -1.78 0.48
N HIS A 103 12.55 -2.34 -0.39
CA HIS A 103 12.26 -1.76 -1.71
C HIS A 103 11.59 -0.39 -1.61
N PHE A 104 10.68 -0.21 -0.65
CA PHE A 104 10.08 1.09 -0.40
C PHE A 104 11.14 2.13 0.01
N LYS A 105 12.02 1.78 0.96
CA LYS A 105 13.11 2.67 1.39
C LYS A 105 14.02 3.06 0.23
N GLN A 106 14.34 2.13 -0.66
CA GLN A 106 15.12 2.43 -1.87
C GLN A 106 14.39 3.37 -2.83
N ALA A 107 13.09 3.13 -3.10
CA ALA A 107 12.27 4.01 -3.94
C ALA A 107 12.20 5.43 -3.35
N LEU A 108 11.99 5.53 -2.04
CA LEU A 108 11.96 6.81 -1.32
C LEU A 108 13.30 7.54 -1.40
N GLN A 109 14.44 6.84 -1.28
CA GLN A 109 15.76 7.44 -1.45
C GLN A 109 15.99 7.97 -2.87
N GLN A 110 15.56 7.22 -3.90
CA GLN A 110 15.65 7.69 -5.29
C GLN A 110 14.76 8.91 -5.53
N PHE A 111 13.53 8.89 -5.01
CA PHE A 111 12.64 10.05 -5.01
C PHE A 111 13.29 11.26 -4.33
N ALA A 112 13.90 11.06 -3.16
CA ALA A 112 14.52 12.13 -2.39
C ALA A 112 15.68 12.82 -3.10
N LYS A 113 16.43 12.07 -3.93
CA LYS A 113 17.50 12.64 -4.76
C LYS A 113 16.95 13.61 -5.82
N LYS A 114 15.77 13.34 -6.37
CA LYS A 114 15.12 14.20 -7.38
C LYS A 114 14.34 15.35 -6.75
N TYR A 115 13.68 15.10 -5.62
CA TYR A 115 12.82 16.07 -4.92
C TYR A 115 13.26 16.29 -3.45
N PRO A 116 14.44 16.88 -3.21
CA PRO A 116 15.01 17.00 -1.86
C PRO A 116 14.22 17.95 -0.95
N LYS A 117 13.45 18.89 -1.50
CA LYS A 117 12.73 19.93 -0.74
C LYS A 117 11.61 19.39 0.15
N TYR A 118 10.98 18.28 -0.25
CA TYR A 118 9.76 17.77 0.38
C TYR A 118 10.02 16.56 1.29
N ILE A 119 11.25 16.06 1.30
CA ILE A 119 11.67 15.00 2.20
C ILE A 119 12.13 15.64 3.50
N THR A 120 11.38 15.43 4.58
CA THR A 120 11.90 15.76 5.92
C THR A 120 12.87 14.67 6.35
N LYS A 121 13.98 15.01 7.04
CA LYS A 121 14.95 14.02 7.55
C LYS A 121 14.30 12.87 8.34
N LYS A 122 13.16 13.11 9.00
CA LYS A 122 12.38 12.11 9.74
C LYS A 122 11.80 10.99 8.86
N GLN A 123 11.60 11.24 7.56
CA GLN A 123 11.01 10.26 6.62
C GLN A 123 12.07 9.31 6.02
N LEU A 124 13.37 9.61 6.17
CA LEU A 124 14.48 8.83 5.58
C LEU A 124 15.11 7.81 6.54
N ILE A 125 14.73 7.83 7.83
CA ILE A 125 15.34 7.04 8.91
C ILE A 125 14.47 5.81 9.19
#